data_AF-A0A410RR41-F1
#
_entry.id   AF-A0A410RR41-F1
#
_cell.length_a   1.000
_cell.length_b   1.000
_cell.length_c   1.000
_cell.angle_alpha   90.00
_cell.angle_beta   90.00
_cell.angle_gamma   90.00
#
_symmetry.space_group_name_H-M   'P 1'
#
loop_
_entity.id
_entity.type
_entity.pdbx_description
1 polymer ?
#
loop_
_entity_poly.entity_id
_entity_poly.type
_entity_poly.pdbx_seq_one_letter_code
_entity_poly.pdbx_strand_id
1 'polypeptide(L)' 'MAALTARMGEKSRALHRPMMRLKKEGRVRSAGERNATRYFPMGKKAA' A
#
# COMPACT_ATOMS: atom_id res chain seq x y z
N MET A 1 6.85 4.61 0.33
CA MET A 1 5.68 5.38 0.85
C MET A 1 5.57 6.81 0.33
N ALA A 2 6.67 7.51 0.07
CA ALA A 2 6.68 8.91 -0.38
C ALA A 2 5.76 9.22 -1.59
N ALA A 3 5.69 8.33 -2.57
CA ALA A 3 4.82 8.51 -3.73
C ALA A 3 3.31 8.50 -3.38
N LEU A 4 2.90 7.65 -2.44
CA LEU A 4 1.50 7.56 -2.00
C LEU A 4 1.12 8.78 -1.14
N THR A 5 2.02 9.24 -0.27
CA THR A 5 1.79 10.45 0.53
C THR A 5 1.66 11.69 -0.34
N ALA A 6 2.52 11.83 -1.36
CA ALA A 6 2.47 12.96 -2.28
C ALA A 6 1.16 13.00 -3.07
N ARG A 7 0.63 11.83 -3.45
CA ARG A 7 -0.62 11.75 -4.23
C ARG A 7 -1.88 11.88 -3.38
N MET A 8 -1.84 11.46 -2.12
CA MET A 8 -3.00 11.49 -1.21
C MET A 8 -3.05 12.75 -0.34
N GLY A 9 -1.98 13.55 -0.29
CA GLY A 9 -1.87 14.71 0.61
C GLY A 9 -1.73 14.34 2.09
N GLU A 10 -1.52 13.06 2.39
CA GLU A 10 -1.56 12.50 3.74
C GLU A 10 -0.17 12.11 4.25
N LYS A 11 0.00 12.08 5.57
CA LYS A 11 1.27 11.66 6.19
C LYS A 11 1.44 10.14 6.09
N SER A 12 2.69 9.68 5.92
CA SER A 12 3.04 8.24 5.85
C SER A 12 2.43 7.41 6.99
N ARG A 13 2.37 7.99 8.21
CA ARG A 13 1.84 7.33 9.40
C ARG A 13 0.33 7.10 9.32
N ALA A 14 -0.40 8.02 8.70
CA ALA A 14 -1.84 7.89 8.44
C ALA A 14 -2.11 6.80 7.40
N LEU A 15 -1.24 6.66 6.39
CA LEU A 15 -1.35 5.64 5.35
C LEU A 15 -0.92 4.23 5.78
N HIS A 16 -0.17 4.09 6.88
CA HIS A 16 0.34 2.79 7.32
C HIS A 16 -0.78 1.81 7.71
N ARG A 17 -1.71 2.24 8.58
CA ARG A 17 -2.86 1.43 8.99
C ARG A 17 -3.73 0.94 7.82
N PRO A 18 -4.21 1.81 6.91
CA PRO A 18 -5.01 1.36 5.77
C PRO A 18 -4.23 0.44 4.83
N MET A 19 -2.94 0.69 4.59
CA MET A 19 -2.13 -0.22 3.76
C MET A 19 -1.94 -1.60 4.40
N MET A 20 -1.78 -1.67 5.72
CA MET A 20 -1.74 -2.96 6.43
C MET A 20 -3.05 -3.71 6.33
N ARG A 21 -4.19 -3.01 6.41
CA ARG A 21 -5.51 -3.61 6.21
C ARG A 21 -5.67 -4.16 4.79
N LEU A 22 -5.33 -3.39 3.77
CA LEU A 22 -5.40 -3.84 2.38
C LEU A 22 -4.48 -5.03 2.09
N LYS A 23 -3.30 -5.07 2.71
CA LYS A 23 -2.38 -6.22 2.63
C LYS A 23 -3.00 -7.45 3.29
N LYS A 24 -3.60 -7.31 4.47
CA LYS A 24 -4.27 -8.40 5.19
C LYS A 24 -5.47 -8.95 4.40
N GLU A 25 -6.23 -8.07 3.76
CA GLU A 25 -7.36 -8.44 2.89
C GLU A 25 -6.91 -9.03 1.54
N GLY A 26 -5.61 -9.19 1.30
CA GLY A 26 -5.08 -9.74 0.04
C GLY A 26 -5.29 -8.83 -1.17
N ARG A 27 -5.66 -7.56 -0.97
CA ARG A 27 -5.94 -6.58 -2.03
C ARG A 27 -4.69 -5.87 -2.55
N VAL A 28 -3.61 -5.92 -1.79
CA VAL A 28 -2.33 -5.30 -2.14
C VAL A 28 -1.17 -6.21 -1.72
N ARG A 29 -0.17 -6.37 -2.58
CA ARG A 29 1.13 -6.95 -2.23
C ARG A 29 2.16 -5.85 -2.05
N SER A 30 3.08 -6.06 -1.12
CA SER A 30 4.22 -5.18 -0.87
C SER A 30 5.51 -5.87 -1.30
N ALA A 31 6.39 -5.21 -2.05
CA ALA A 31 7.73 -5.70 -2.39
C ALA A 31 8.80 -4.65 -2.07
N GLY A 32 9.99 -5.11 -1.70
CA GLY A 32 11.14 -4.26 -1.33
C GLY A 32 11.22 -3.95 0.17
N GLU A 33 12.37 -3.43 0.59
CA GLU A 33 12.68 -3.12 1.99
C GLU A 33 12.17 -1.75 2.43
N ARG A 34 11.87 -1.62 3.73
CA ARG A 34 11.45 -0.41 4.49
C ARG A 34 11.24 0.87 3.65
N ASN A 35 12.33 1.51 3.23
CA ASN A 35 12.30 2.83 2.57
C ASN A 35 11.99 2.76 1.06
N ALA A 36 12.24 1.62 0.43
CA ALA A 36 11.98 1.33 -0.97
C ALA A 36 10.74 0.45 -1.19
N THR A 37 9.88 0.26 -0.18
CA THR A 37 8.69 -0.57 -0.31
C THR A 37 7.73 -0.02 -1.37
N ARG A 38 7.42 -0.87 -2.35
CA ARG A 38 6.46 -0.67 -3.43
C ARG A 38 5.20 -1.48 -3.16
N TYR A 39 4.05 -0.93 -3.51
CA TYR A 39 2.75 -1.56 -3.33
C TYR A 39 2.14 -1.86 -4.70
N PHE A 40 1.66 -3.09 -4.88
CA PHE A 40 1.06 -3.58 -6.11
C PHE A 40 -0.37 -4.01 -5.83
N PRO A 41 -1.36 -3.55 -6.60
CA PRO A 41 -2.73 -4.00 -6.45
C PRO A 41 -2.81 -5.50 -6.81
N MET A 42 -3.55 -6.23 -5.98
CA MET A 42 -4.00 -7.57 -6.30
C MET A 42 -5.44 -7.42 -6.74
N GLY A 43 -5.71 -7.66 -8.03
CA GLY A 43 -7.08 -7.78 -8.50
C GLY A 43 -7.79 -8.88 -7.72
N LYS A 44 -9.11 -8.73 -7.50
CA LYS A 44 -9.93 -9.95 -7.45
C LYS A 44 -9.63 -10.70 -8.76
N LYS A 45 -9.43 -12.02 -8.72
CA LYS A 45 -9.65 -12.82 -9.94
C LYS A 45 -10.98 -12.31 -10.51
N ALA A 46 -10.97 -11.82 -11.74
CA ALA A 46 -12.20 -11.54 -12.46
C ALA A 46 -13.04 -12.82 -12.33
N ALA A 47 -14.17 -12.70 -11.65
CA ALA A 47 -15.16 -13.77 -11.56
C ALA A 47 -15.87 -13.87 -12.90
#